data_AF-A0A140KE09-F1
#
_entry.id   AF-A0A140KE09-F1
#
_cell.length_a   1.000
_cell.length_b   1.000
_cell.length_c   1.000
_cell.angle_alpha   90.00
_cell.angle_beta   90.00
_cell.angle_gamma   90.00
#
_symmetry.space_group_name_H-M   'P 1'
#
loop_
_entity.id
_entity.type
_entity.pdbx_description
1 polymer ?
#
loop_
_entity_poly.entity_id
_entity_poly.type
_entity_poly.pdbx_seq_one_letter_code
_entity_poly.pdbx_strand_id
1 'polypeptide(L)'
;FANFQNLNNAAQVRIGCISDRQATTAKNCILTQFKMERIIYCQDNIYTDDLKAARAEGISKDTKIKDLAFGCASRQCPSFALEMVSHVKAYFTGANKRLSNQIPLIILSTVLHDFGNYLQTSMLHLLQGKEEINYLLQEDHEAANQQKLLTSRISHLNKAYQYLVDFKSL
;
A
#
# COMPACT_ATOMS: atom_id res chain seq x y z
N PHE A 1 -16.84 7.33 -12.80
CA PHE A 1 -18.21 7.20 -13.34
C PHE A 1 -18.71 8.55 -13.84
N ALA A 2 -18.13 9.10 -14.91
CA ALA A 2 -18.29 10.52 -15.25
C ALA A 2 -19.72 10.95 -15.60
N ASN A 3 -20.48 10.08 -16.28
CA ASN A 3 -21.86 10.39 -16.70
C ASN A 3 -22.91 10.14 -15.60
N PHE A 4 -22.50 9.51 -14.49
CA PHE A 4 -23.38 9.10 -13.40
C PHE A 4 -22.87 9.69 -12.09
N GLN A 5 -23.24 10.95 -11.83
CA GLN A 5 -22.71 11.71 -10.70
C GLN A 5 -23.06 11.04 -9.35
N ASN A 6 -24.27 10.47 -9.23
CA ASN A 6 -24.70 9.77 -8.02
C ASN A 6 -23.84 8.54 -7.73
N LEU A 7 -23.59 7.72 -8.75
CA LEU A 7 -22.67 6.58 -8.65
C LEU A 7 -21.24 7.02 -8.34
N ASN A 8 -20.77 8.12 -8.96
CA ASN A 8 -19.44 8.66 -8.71
C ASN A 8 -19.27 9.11 -7.27
N ASN A 9 -20.23 9.86 -6.74
CA ASN A 9 -20.25 10.32 -5.34
C ASN A 9 -20.27 9.12 -4.38
N ALA A 10 -21.14 8.14 -4.63
CA ALA A 10 -21.22 6.93 -3.81
C ALA A 10 -19.90 6.13 -3.81
N ALA A 11 -19.26 6.00 -4.97
CA ALA A 11 -17.96 5.36 -5.09
C ALA A 11 -16.87 6.13 -4.34
N GLN A 12 -16.82 7.46 -4.46
CA GLN A 12 -15.85 8.30 -3.75
C GLN A 12 -16.00 8.20 -2.23
N VAL A 13 -17.23 8.22 -1.71
CA VAL A 13 -17.50 8.04 -0.28
C VAL A 13 -17.00 6.68 0.21
N ARG A 14 -17.23 5.60 -0.55
CA ARG A 14 -16.74 4.26 -0.21
C ARG A 14 -15.21 4.17 -0.27
N ILE A 15 -14.59 4.76 -1.29
CA ILE A 15 -13.13 4.85 -1.41
C ILE A 15 -12.54 5.53 -0.18
N GLY A 16 -13.08 6.69 0.22
CA GLY A 16 -12.63 7.42 1.40
C GLY A 16 -12.76 6.58 2.68
N CYS A 17 -13.94 6.02 2.93
CA CYS A 17 -14.20 5.20 4.12
C CYS A 17 -13.28 3.97 4.21
N ILE A 18 -13.09 3.24 3.10
CA ILE A 18 -12.21 2.07 3.07
C ILE A 18 -10.75 2.49 3.24
N SER A 19 -10.34 3.60 2.60
CA SER A 19 -8.99 4.16 2.73
C SER A 19 -8.66 4.49 4.18
N ASP A 20 -9.54 5.21 4.88
CA ASP A 20 -9.35 5.59 6.29
C ASP A 20 -9.28 4.36 7.20
N ARG A 21 -10.12 3.36 6.92
CA ARG A 21 -10.10 2.09 7.65
C ARG A 21 -8.78 1.35 7.44
N GLN A 22 -8.31 1.21 6.20
CA GLN A 22 -7.04 0.53 5.92
C GLN A 22 -5.83 1.29 6.46
N ALA A 23 -5.84 2.62 6.42
CA ALA A 23 -4.80 3.44 7.03
C ALA A 23 -4.73 3.21 8.55
N THR A 24 -5.88 3.13 9.22
CA THR A 24 -5.97 2.84 10.66
C THR A 24 -5.46 1.42 10.97
N THR A 25 -5.86 0.42 10.17
CA THR A 25 -5.39 -0.96 10.32
C THR A 25 -3.88 -1.05 10.13
N ALA A 26 -3.34 -0.47 9.05
CA ALA A 26 -1.91 -0.48 8.76
C ALA A 26 -1.10 0.18 9.89
N LYS A 27 -1.58 1.32 10.40
CA LYS A 27 -0.99 2.00 11.58
C LYS A 27 -0.94 1.07 12.79
N ASN A 28 -2.03 0.39 13.11
CA ASN A 28 -2.09 -0.51 14.27
C ASN A 28 -1.15 -1.72 14.12
N CYS A 29 -1.05 -2.28 12.91
CA CYS A 29 -0.10 -3.34 12.59
C CYS A 29 1.35 -2.88 12.76
N ILE A 30 1.69 -1.68 12.27
CA ILE A 30 3.03 -1.09 12.43
C ILE A 30 3.35 -0.84 13.91
N LEU A 31 2.42 -0.28 14.68
CA LEU A 31 2.60 -0.07 16.12
C LEU A 31 2.81 -1.40 16.86
N THR A 32 2.08 -2.45 16.45
CA THR A 32 2.25 -3.79 17.00
C THR A 32 3.61 -4.37 16.64
N GLN A 33 4.09 -4.17 15.41
CA GLN A 33 5.44 -4.57 15.00
C GLN A 33 6.51 -3.91 15.90
N PHE A 34 6.42 -2.60 16.11
CA PHE A 34 7.35 -1.90 17.01
C PHE A 34 7.22 -2.36 18.45
N LYS A 35 6.01 -2.67 18.94
CA LYS A 35 5.81 -3.26 20.27
C LYS A 35 6.54 -4.60 20.41
N MET A 36 6.51 -5.43 19.37
CA MET A 36 7.21 -6.72 19.35
C MET A 36 8.73 -6.55 19.30
N GLU A 37 9.26 -5.63 18.48
CA GLU A 37 10.71 -5.36 18.37
C GLU A 37 11.33 -4.78 19.67
N ARG A 38 10.52 -4.32 20.63
CA ARG A 38 11.01 -3.95 21.97
C ARG A 38 11.38 -5.16 22.83
N ILE A 39 10.92 -6.35 22.46
CA ILE A 39 11.24 -7.59 23.16
C ILE A 39 12.52 -8.15 22.53
N ILE A 40 13.62 -8.10 23.27
CA ILE A 40 14.91 -8.62 22.80
C ILE A 40 14.83 -10.15 22.80
N TYR A 41 14.72 -10.71 21.60
CA TYR A 41 14.72 -12.15 21.37
C TYR A 41 15.63 -12.48 20.19
N CYS A 42 16.61 -13.35 20.42
CA CYS A 42 17.59 -13.78 19.42
C CYS A 42 18.02 -15.22 19.73
N GLN A 43 17.32 -16.21 19.17
CA GLN A 43 17.75 -17.63 19.20
C GLN A 43 18.28 -18.13 17.86
N ASP A 44 18.46 -17.23 16.89
CA ASP A 44 18.71 -17.64 15.50
C ASP A 44 20.17 -17.50 15.10
N ASN A 45 20.61 -18.38 14.19
CA ASN A 45 21.94 -18.34 13.57
C ASN A 45 22.27 -16.97 12.94
N ILE A 46 21.24 -16.22 12.51
CA ILE A 46 21.35 -14.86 11.96
C ILE A 46 22.02 -13.91 12.95
N TYR A 47 21.63 -13.97 14.24
CA TYR A 47 22.23 -13.13 15.26
C TYR A 47 23.70 -13.48 15.49
N THR A 48 24.02 -14.77 15.49
CA THR A 48 25.40 -15.24 15.67
C THR A 48 26.31 -14.72 14.55
N ASP A 49 25.81 -14.68 13.32
CA ASP A 49 26.58 -14.18 12.17
C ASP A 49 26.70 -12.65 12.18
N ASP A 50 25.62 -11.92 12.49
CA ASP A 50 25.66 -10.47 12.67
C ASP A 50 26.59 -10.07 13.85
N LEU A 51 26.68 -10.91 14.90
CA LEU A 51 27.61 -10.71 16.03
C LEU A 51 29.08 -10.91 15.63
N LYS A 52 29.38 -11.95 14.85
CA LYS A 52 30.73 -12.15 14.31
C LYS A 52 31.14 -10.96 13.44
N ALA A 53 30.24 -10.47 12.58
CA ALA A 53 30.47 -9.30 11.75
C ALA A 53 30.69 -8.03 12.60
N ALA A 54 29.86 -7.80 13.61
CA ALA A 54 29.97 -6.65 14.51
C ALA A 54 31.31 -6.64 15.29
N ARG A 55 31.81 -7.79 15.71
CA ARG A 55 33.12 -7.94 16.37
C ARG A 55 34.28 -7.66 15.40
N ALA A 56 34.21 -8.15 14.16
CA ALA A 56 35.24 -7.93 13.15
C ALA A 56 35.40 -6.44 12.78
N GLU A 57 34.31 -5.68 12.78
CA GLU A 57 34.33 -4.23 12.53
C GLU A 57 34.97 -3.41 13.65
N GLY A 58 34.91 -3.86 14.91
CA GLY A 58 35.59 -3.19 16.03
C GLY A 58 37.11 -3.34 15.96
N ILE A 59 37.58 -4.55 15.62
CA ILE A 59 39.01 -4.89 15.53
C ILE A 59 39.70 -4.09 14.41
N SER A 60 39.03 -3.87 13.27
CA SER A 60 39.62 -3.16 12.13
C SER A 60 39.75 -1.64 12.34
N LYS A 61 38.92 -1.02 13.19
CA LYS A 61 39.03 0.41 13.53
C LYS A 61 40.13 0.70 14.55
N ASP A 62 40.34 -0.19 15.52
CA ASP A 62 41.44 -0.06 16.49
C ASP A 62 42.81 -0.38 15.90
N THR A 63 42.86 -1.10 14.77
CA THR A 63 44.13 -1.39 14.07
C THR A 63 44.71 -0.13 13.42
N LYS A 64 43.91 0.89 13.07
CA LYS A 64 44.41 2.14 12.50
C LYS A 64 45.01 3.12 13.53
N ILE A 65 44.88 2.83 14.84
CA ILE A 65 45.46 3.64 15.93
C ILE A 65 46.77 3.02 16.46
N LYS A 66 47.16 1.83 15.98
CA LYS A 66 48.31 1.05 16.48
C LYS A 66 49.66 1.35 15.83
N ASP A 67 49.82 2.44 15.07
CA ASP A 67 51.13 2.83 14.55
C ASP A 67 52.02 3.59 15.57
N LEU A 68 51.57 3.76 16.83
CA LEU A 68 52.35 4.41 17.89
C LEU A 68 52.24 3.71 19.27
N ALA A 69 52.65 2.45 19.38
CA ALA A 69 53.16 1.92 20.67
C ALA A 69 53.83 0.55 20.51
N PHE A 70 55.12 0.54 20.80
CA PHE A 70 56.00 -0.62 20.92
C PHE A 70 55.65 -1.45 22.16
N GLY A 71 55.58 -2.78 22.00
CA GLY A 71 55.82 -3.74 23.08
C GLY A 71 54.59 -4.30 23.82
N CYS A 72 54.66 -5.62 24.01
CA CYS A 72 53.89 -6.47 24.93
C CYS A 72 52.56 -7.09 24.48
N ALA A 73 52.54 -8.41 24.67
CA ALA A 73 51.44 -9.33 24.48
C ALA A 73 50.19 -8.96 25.27
N SER A 74 49.03 -9.04 24.63
CA SER A 74 47.78 -9.40 25.27
C SER A 74 46.84 -9.93 24.20
N ARG A 75 46.45 -11.22 24.32
CA ARG A 75 45.18 -11.70 23.77
C ARG A 75 44.10 -10.88 24.48
N GLN A 76 43.79 -9.71 23.94
CA GLN A 76 42.89 -8.75 24.56
C GLN A 76 41.49 -9.37 24.56
N CYS A 77 41.06 -9.90 25.71
CA CYS A 77 39.63 -10.00 25.98
C CYS A 77 39.07 -8.59 25.74
N PRO A 78 38.06 -8.44 24.85
CA PRO A 78 37.38 -7.16 24.72
C PRO A 78 36.89 -6.75 26.11
N SER A 79 37.01 -5.47 26.45
CA SER A 79 36.42 -4.98 27.69
C SER A 79 34.92 -5.34 27.67
N PHE A 80 34.34 -5.64 28.83
CA PHE A 80 32.91 -5.98 28.93
C PHE A 80 32.01 -4.98 28.19
N ALA A 81 32.39 -3.69 28.21
CA ALA A 81 31.71 -2.63 27.47
C ALA A 81 31.81 -2.79 25.95
N LEU A 82 32.98 -3.15 25.40
CA LEU A 82 33.17 -3.36 23.96
C LEU A 82 32.36 -4.56 23.45
N GLU A 83 32.31 -5.63 24.24
CA GLU A 83 31.51 -6.82 23.92
C GLU A 83 30.01 -6.50 23.93
N MET A 84 29.55 -5.73 24.91
CA MET A 84 28.16 -5.26 24.98
C MET A 84 27.79 -4.40 23.76
N VAL A 85 28.70 -3.53 23.30
CA VAL A 85 28.49 -2.73 22.08
C VAL A 85 28.34 -3.64 20.85
N SER A 86 29.16 -4.69 20.72
CA SER A 86 29.04 -5.65 19.62
C SER A 86 27.69 -6.36 19.62
N HIS A 87 27.20 -6.79 20.79
CA HIS A 87 25.88 -7.41 20.95
C HIS A 87 24.73 -6.48 20.57
N VAL A 88 24.76 -5.24 21.05
CA VAL A 88 23.75 -4.22 20.72
C VAL A 88 23.74 -3.96 19.21
N LYS A 89 24.92 -3.80 18.60
CA LYS A 89 25.05 -3.57 17.15
C LYS A 89 24.52 -4.74 16.32
N ALA A 90 24.81 -5.97 16.72
CA ALA A 90 24.30 -7.16 16.04
C ALA A 90 22.77 -7.20 16.09
N TYR A 91 22.18 -6.94 17.27
CA TYR A 91 20.72 -6.89 17.42
C TYR A 91 20.07 -5.82 16.54
N PHE A 92 20.59 -4.58 16.57
CA PHE A 92 20.08 -3.48 15.75
C PHE A 92 20.18 -3.78 14.25
N THR A 93 21.24 -4.46 13.82
CA THR A 93 21.42 -4.86 12.41
C THR A 93 20.30 -5.81 11.97
N GLY A 94 20.02 -6.84 12.77
CA GLY A 94 18.92 -7.77 12.50
C GLY A 94 17.54 -7.10 12.55
N ALA A 95 17.29 -6.27 13.56
CA ALA A 95 16.04 -5.52 13.69
C ALA A 95 15.80 -4.58 12.50
N ASN A 96 16.84 -3.90 12.03
CA ASN A 96 16.76 -3.03 10.86
C ASN A 96 16.36 -3.80 9.59
N LYS A 97 17.00 -4.96 9.33
CA LYS A 97 16.67 -5.83 8.19
C LYS A 97 15.22 -6.36 8.25
N ARG A 98 14.74 -6.72 9.44
CA ARG A 98 13.35 -7.16 9.63
C ARG A 98 12.38 -6.03 9.35
N LEU A 99 12.59 -4.87 9.97
CA LEU A 99 11.72 -3.71 9.82
C LEU A 99 11.71 -3.16 8.39
N SER A 100 12.85 -3.16 7.70
CA SER A 100 12.94 -2.71 6.31
C SER A 100 12.10 -3.54 5.35
N ASN A 101 11.86 -4.81 5.69
CA ASN A 101 10.99 -5.70 4.90
C ASN A 101 9.55 -5.66 5.41
N GLN A 102 9.36 -5.78 6.73
CA GLN A 102 8.04 -5.98 7.32
C GLN A 102 7.15 -4.74 7.22
N ILE A 103 7.70 -3.53 7.39
CA ILE A 103 6.91 -2.30 7.35
C ILE A 103 6.33 -2.05 5.94
N PRO A 104 7.12 -2.09 4.85
CA PRO A 104 6.56 -2.00 3.50
C PRO A 104 5.57 -3.10 3.18
N LEU A 105 5.80 -4.34 3.65
CA LEU A 105 4.88 -5.45 3.44
C LEU A 105 3.52 -5.21 4.11
N ILE A 106 3.49 -4.71 5.34
CA ILE A 106 2.24 -4.33 6.03
C ILE A 106 1.47 -3.28 5.24
N ILE A 107 2.17 -2.25 4.74
CA ILE A 107 1.54 -1.18 3.95
C ILE A 107 0.99 -1.76 2.64
N LEU A 108 1.79 -2.54 1.92
CA LEU A 108 1.40 -3.12 0.64
C LEU A 108 0.19 -4.07 0.78
N SER A 109 0.21 -4.96 1.78
CA SER A 109 -0.90 -5.89 2.00
C SER A 109 -2.18 -5.15 2.37
N THR A 110 -2.11 -4.21 3.31
CA THR A 110 -3.29 -3.58 3.90
C THR A 110 -3.84 -2.45 3.02
N VAL A 111 -2.97 -1.52 2.62
CA VAL A 111 -3.39 -0.27 1.95
C VAL A 111 -3.64 -0.48 0.46
N LEU A 112 -3.03 -1.49 -0.15
CA LEU A 112 -3.24 -1.79 -1.57
C LEU A 112 -4.09 -3.05 -1.77
N HIS A 113 -3.64 -4.19 -1.26
CA HIS A 113 -4.25 -5.48 -1.58
C HIS A 113 -5.62 -5.64 -0.91
N ASP A 114 -5.69 -5.46 0.40
CA ASP A 114 -6.94 -5.54 1.16
C ASP A 114 -7.89 -4.41 0.78
N PHE A 115 -7.38 -3.18 0.59
CA PHE A 115 -8.16 -2.08 0.05
C PHE A 115 -8.86 -2.45 -1.26
N GLY A 116 -8.13 -3.02 -2.23
CA GLY A 116 -8.67 -3.43 -3.51
C GLY A 116 -9.79 -4.46 -3.36
N ASN A 117 -9.55 -5.50 -2.54
CA ASN A 117 -10.55 -6.53 -2.25
C ASN A 117 -11.82 -5.94 -1.63
N TYR A 118 -11.68 -5.12 -0.59
CA TYR A 118 -12.82 -4.49 0.07
C TYR A 118 -13.57 -3.53 -0.86
N LEU A 119 -12.85 -2.77 -1.68
CA LEU A 119 -13.46 -1.86 -2.64
C LEU A 119 -14.29 -2.64 -3.67
N GLN A 120 -13.74 -3.71 -4.24
CA GLN A 120 -14.46 -4.56 -5.20
C GLN A 120 -15.74 -5.13 -4.58
N THR A 121 -15.65 -5.74 -3.40
CA THR A 121 -16.82 -6.28 -2.68
C THR A 121 -17.83 -5.17 -2.37
N SER A 122 -17.37 -4.01 -1.91
CA SER A 122 -18.26 -2.91 -1.55
C SER A 122 -18.94 -2.27 -2.77
N MET A 123 -18.29 -2.28 -3.93
CA MET A 123 -18.88 -1.82 -5.19
C MET A 123 -19.92 -2.82 -5.71
N LEU A 124 -19.72 -4.13 -5.53
CA LEU A 124 -20.75 -5.13 -5.83
C LEU A 124 -21.98 -4.99 -4.93
N HIS A 125 -21.79 -4.66 -3.65
CA HIS A 125 -22.90 -4.40 -2.74
C HIS A 125 -23.78 -3.22 -3.17
N LEU A 126 -23.24 -2.21 -3.87
CA LEU A 126 -24.06 -1.12 -4.44
C LEU A 126 -25.09 -1.60 -5.47
N LEU A 127 -24.88 -2.78 -6.06
CA LEU A 127 -25.74 -3.33 -7.12
C LEU A 127 -26.87 -4.21 -6.56
N GLN A 128 -27.00 -4.37 -5.24
CA GLN A 128 -27.98 -5.28 -4.65
C GLN A 128 -29.38 -4.66 -4.49
N GLY A 129 -29.49 -3.33 -4.38
CA GLY A 129 -30.76 -2.63 -4.26
C GLY A 129 -31.34 -2.20 -5.61
N LYS A 130 -32.50 -2.73 -6.01
CA LYS A 130 -33.17 -2.34 -7.28
C LYS A 130 -33.52 -0.85 -7.35
N GLU A 131 -34.03 -0.28 -6.26
CA GLU A 131 -34.40 1.15 -6.20
C GLU A 131 -33.15 2.05 -6.13
N GLU A 132 -32.11 1.59 -5.42
CA GLU A 132 -30.83 2.30 -5.30
C GLU A 132 -30.08 2.35 -6.64
N ILE A 133 -30.14 1.30 -7.45
CA ILE A 133 -29.50 1.27 -8.77
C ILE A 133 -30.05 2.35 -9.70
N ASN A 134 -31.38 2.55 -9.74
CA ASN A 134 -31.98 3.55 -10.61
C ASN A 134 -31.52 4.96 -10.24
N TYR A 135 -31.42 5.26 -8.94
CA TYR A 135 -30.88 6.52 -8.45
C TYR A 135 -29.39 6.68 -8.78
N LEU A 136 -28.58 5.63 -8.58
CA LEU A 136 -27.14 5.66 -8.86
C LEU A 136 -26.84 5.84 -10.35
N LEU A 137 -27.62 5.20 -11.22
CA LEU A 137 -27.51 5.26 -12.67
C LEU A 137 -28.32 6.40 -13.30
N GLN A 138 -28.80 7.36 -12.50
CA GLN A 138 -29.39 8.56 -13.04
C GLN A 138 -28.29 9.37 -13.74
N GLU A 139 -28.45 9.51 -15.05
CA GLU A 139 -27.56 10.32 -15.88
C GLU A 139 -27.72 11.80 -15.54
N ASP A 140 -26.65 12.56 -15.74
CA ASP A 140 -26.70 14.01 -15.61
C ASP A 140 -27.78 14.62 -16.51
N HIS A 141 -28.48 15.62 -16.01
CA HIS A 141 -29.65 16.19 -16.69
C HIS A 141 -29.28 16.83 -18.03
N GLU A 142 -28.09 17.44 -18.14
CA GLU A 142 -27.63 18.03 -19.39
C GLU A 142 -27.31 16.94 -20.42
N ALA A 143 -26.54 15.92 -20.02
CA ALA A 143 -26.20 14.78 -20.87
C ALA A 143 -27.46 14.03 -21.35
N ALA A 144 -28.42 13.76 -20.45
CA ALA A 144 -29.68 13.10 -20.78
C ALA A 144 -30.52 13.93 -21.77
N ASN A 145 -30.53 15.26 -21.65
CA ASN A 145 -31.25 16.14 -22.58
C ASN A 145 -30.58 16.20 -23.95
N GLN A 146 -29.25 16.29 -23.99
CA GLN A 146 -28.49 16.23 -25.25
C GLN A 146 -28.72 14.90 -25.95
N GLN A 147 -28.70 13.78 -25.21
CA GLN A 147 -29.00 12.46 -25.75
C GLN A 147 -30.41 12.41 -26.35
N LYS A 148 -31.44 12.85 -25.61
CA LYS A 148 -32.83 12.93 -26.12
C LYS A 148 -32.95 13.76 -27.39
N LEU A 149 -32.28 14.91 -27.45
CA LEU A 149 -32.28 15.80 -28.62
C LEU A 149 -31.66 15.10 -29.84
N LEU A 150 -30.49 14.49 -29.67
CA LEU A 150 -29.78 13.76 -30.73
C LEU A 150 -30.60 12.56 -31.22
N THR A 151 -31.17 11.78 -30.31
CA THR A 151 -32.03 10.64 -30.65
C THR A 151 -33.26 11.07 -31.45
N SER A 152 -33.92 12.16 -31.04
CA SER A 152 -35.04 12.74 -31.79
C SER A 152 -34.62 13.17 -33.20
N ARG A 153 -33.51 13.89 -33.33
CA ARG A 153 -32.98 14.30 -34.65
C ARG A 153 -32.67 13.12 -35.55
N ILE A 154 -32.02 12.09 -35.03
CA ILE A 154 -31.73 10.85 -35.78
C ILE A 154 -33.03 10.19 -36.24
N SER A 155 -34.03 10.09 -35.37
CA SER A 155 -35.33 9.51 -35.74
C SER A 155 -36.02 10.27 -36.86
N HIS A 156 -35.93 11.61 -36.87
CA HIS A 156 -36.50 12.45 -37.91
C HIS A 156 -35.74 12.29 -39.23
N LEU A 157 -34.40 12.26 -39.17
CA LEU A 157 -33.54 12.01 -40.33
C LEU A 157 -33.80 10.64 -40.95
N ASN A 158 -33.95 9.59 -40.14
CA ASN A 158 -34.29 8.25 -40.63
C ASN A 158 -35.66 8.21 -41.32
N LYS A 159 -36.66 8.92 -40.78
CA LYS A 159 -37.97 9.06 -41.45
C LYS A 159 -37.85 9.78 -42.79
N ALA A 160 -37.10 10.88 -42.84
CA ALA A 160 -36.86 11.61 -44.09
C ALA A 160 -36.12 10.77 -45.13
N TYR A 161 -35.11 10.00 -44.71
CA TYR A 161 -34.42 9.04 -45.56
C TYR A 161 -35.36 7.97 -46.09
N GLN A 162 -36.23 7.40 -45.24
CA GLN A 162 -37.22 6.41 -45.66
C GLN A 162 -38.14 6.97 -46.76
N TYR A 163 -38.65 8.20 -46.59
CA TYR A 163 -39.45 8.84 -47.63
C TYR A 163 -38.71 9.03 -48.96
N LEU A 164 -37.41 9.35 -48.92
CA LEU A 164 -36.59 9.45 -50.15
C LEU A 164 -36.40 8.10 -50.83
N VAL A 165 -36.22 7.02 -50.05
CA VAL A 165 -36.12 5.66 -50.57
C VAL A 165 -37.45 5.23 -51.21
N ASP A 166 -38.56 5.45 -50.51
CA ASP A 166 -39.90 5.11 -50.99
C ASP A 166 -40.22 5.88 -52.28
N PHE A 167 -39.88 7.17 -52.35
CA PHE A 167 -40.07 7.99 -53.55
C PHE A 167 -39.25 7.49 -54.75
N LYS A 168 -38.01 7.02 -54.53
CA LYS A 168 -37.16 6.45 -55.59
C LYS A 168 -37.66 5.10 -56.10
N SER A 169 -38.50 4.40 -55.34
CA SER A 169 -39.07 3.11 -55.70
C SER A 169 -40.42 3.19 -56.44
N LEU A 170 -40.99 4.39 -56.57
CA LEU A 170 -42.09 4.72 -57.49
C LEU A 170 -41.58 5.00 -58.89
#